data_AF-A0A7C7NNE8-F1
#
_entry.id   AF-A0A7C7NNE8-F1
#
_cell.length_a   1.000
_cell.length_b   1.000
_cell.length_c   1.000
_cell.angle_alpha   90.00
_cell.angle_beta   90.00
_cell.angle_gamma   90.00
#
_symmetry.space_group_name_H-M   'P 1'
#
loop_
_entity.id
_entity.type
_entity.pdbx_description
1 polymer ?
#
loop_
_entity_poly.entity_id
_entity_poly.type
_entity_poly.pdbx_seq_one_letter_code
_entity_poly.pdbx_strand_id
1 'polypeptide(L)'
;MPYITDYNYYENGGATPDNANWGSYQFVSLSDIVNNFMLIYSGNHSLVNNEDRFKVLFHAKRAIMELNYDAFKEVKILELSVGETLRYVLPQDYVNWVRISLYENGLLYPLTENIQTNWSTAYLQDNTARILFDINGNVIKPEFSNMSYDRIVGTKKSIYLNQNNPYNGIEGYLWEGNWYFDYQIGAHYGLNTETANANPTFSIDKKGGVINFSTVMNNKLAVLEYVSDGMENGNDASVTVNKLFEEYVYAYIRYSILNSKLGVQEYIVSRARKEKGALLRNAKIRLSNIHPGRLLMNLRGQDKWIK
;
A
#
# COMPACT_ATOMS: atom_id res chain seq x y z
N MET A 1 29.32 8.64 0.25
CA MET A 1 29.50 7.34 0.93
C MET A 1 30.95 6.87 0.91
N PRO A 2 31.57 6.62 2.07
CA PRO A 2 32.83 5.90 2.15
C PRO A 2 32.62 4.44 1.70
N TYR A 3 33.55 3.92 0.89
CA TYR A 3 33.57 2.51 0.52
C TYR A 3 33.88 1.66 1.76
N ILE A 4 32.96 0.78 2.16
CA ILE A 4 33.23 -0.20 3.20
C ILE A 4 34.00 -1.38 2.59
N THR A 5 34.86 -2.02 3.39
CA THR A 5 35.57 -3.23 2.98
C THR A 5 34.60 -4.42 2.94
N ASP A 6 34.95 -5.46 2.18
CA ASP A 6 34.15 -6.69 2.12
C ASP A 6 33.96 -7.31 3.51
N TYR A 7 34.98 -7.26 4.37
CA TYR A 7 34.87 -7.71 5.76
C TYR A 7 33.82 -6.93 6.55
N ASN A 8 33.79 -5.59 6.41
CA ASN A 8 32.76 -4.78 7.06
C ASN A 8 31.37 -5.02 6.45
N TYR A 9 31.29 -5.32 5.15
CA TYR A 9 30.02 -5.61 4.49
C TYR A 9 29.42 -6.95 4.93
N TYR A 10 30.19 -8.04 4.90
CA TYR A 10 29.70 -9.38 5.19
C TYR A 10 29.61 -9.70 6.68
N GLU A 11 30.59 -9.24 7.48
CA GLU A 11 30.74 -9.60 8.89
C GLU A 11 30.49 -8.41 9.84
N ASN A 12 30.04 -7.26 9.33
CA ASN A 12 29.84 -6.04 10.11
C ASN A 12 31.05 -5.67 11.00
N GLY A 13 32.27 -5.97 10.52
CA GLY A 13 33.49 -5.73 11.30
C GLY A 13 33.59 -6.55 12.58
N GLY A 14 32.88 -7.68 12.67
CA GLY A 14 32.78 -8.55 13.84
C GLY A 14 31.74 -8.10 14.88
N ALA A 15 30.85 -7.17 14.54
CA ALA A 15 29.81 -6.67 15.44
C ALA A 15 28.45 -7.33 15.17
N THR A 16 27.69 -7.61 16.23
CA THR A 16 26.35 -8.20 16.13
C THR A 16 25.27 -7.12 15.98
N PRO A 17 24.29 -7.27 15.06
CA PRO A 17 24.12 -8.39 14.13
C PRO A 17 25.04 -8.28 12.90
N ASP A 18 25.53 -9.43 12.42
CA ASP A 18 26.49 -9.53 11.31
C ASP A 18 25.91 -9.02 9.97
N ASN A 19 24.59 -9.06 9.84
CA ASN A 19 23.86 -8.69 8.63
C ASN A 19 23.51 -7.20 8.51
N ALA A 20 23.93 -6.36 9.46
CA ALA A 20 23.54 -4.95 9.49
C ALA A 20 23.90 -4.19 8.20
N ASN A 21 25.00 -4.56 7.54
CA ASN A 21 25.48 -3.88 6.35
C ASN A 21 25.02 -4.52 5.03
N TRP A 22 24.33 -5.66 5.06
CA TRP A 22 23.91 -6.36 3.84
C TRP A 22 22.94 -5.49 3.02
N GLY A 23 23.22 -5.34 1.72
CA GLY A 23 22.39 -4.54 0.81
C GLY A 23 22.52 -3.01 0.95
N SER A 24 23.18 -2.50 1.99
CA SER A 24 23.34 -1.06 2.27
C SER A 24 23.88 -0.26 1.07
N TYR A 25 24.77 -0.86 0.27
CA TYR A 25 25.39 -0.20 -0.89
C TYR A 25 24.43 0.06 -2.04
N GLN A 26 23.24 -0.53 -2.07
CA GLN A 26 22.24 -0.27 -3.10
C GLN A 26 21.51 1.07 -2.86
N PHE A 27 21.63 1.60 -1.65
CA PHE A 27 20.90 2.78 -1.19
C PHE A 27 21.85 3.95 -0.89
N VAL A 28 21.28 5.15 -0.85
CA VAL A 28 21.91 6.41 -0.43
C VAL A 28 21.06 7.02 0.67
N SER A 29 21.67 7.49 1.75
CA SER A 29 20.94 8.14 2.84
C SER A 29 20.45 9.53 2.43
N LEU A 30 19.36 9.98 3.05
CA LEU A 30 18.84 11.33 2.87
C LEU A 30 19.89 12.40 3.21
N SER A 31 20.71 12.16 4.24
CA SER A 31 21.81 13.05 4.62
C SER A 31 22.83 13.20 3.49
N ASP A 32 23.21 12.10 2.85
CA ASP A 32 24.19 12.11 1.76
C ASP A 32 23.62 12.81 0.53
N ILE A 33 22.34 12.59 0.19
CA ILE A 33 21.65 13.31 -0.88
C ILE A 33 21.68 14.83 -0.63
N VAL A 34 21.31 15.28 0.57
CA VAL A 34 21.29 16.71 0.89
C VAL A 34 22.71 17.29 0.84
N ASN A 35 23.70 16.61 1.43
CA ASN A 35 25.08 17.09 1.45
C ASN A 35 25.67 17.15 0.04
N ASN A 36 25.45 16.13 -0.80
CA ASN A 36 25.90 16.08 -2.19
C ASN A 36 25.23 17.18 -3.01
N PHE A 37 23.92 17.40 -2.83
CA PHE A 37 23.21 18.49 -3.50
C PHE A 37 23.80 19.86 -3.13
N MET A 38 24.03 20.10 -1.84
CA MET A 38 24.65 21.34 -1.38
C MET A 38 26.05 21.53 -1.94
N LEU A 39 26.85 20.46 -2.09
CA LEU A 39 28.17 20.50 -2.70
C LEU A 39 28.13 20.83 -4.21
N ILE A 40 27.24 20.16 -4.97
CA ILE A 40 27.10 20.38 -6.42
C ILE A 40 26.71 21.82 -6.72
N TYR A 41 25.82 22.39 -5.91
CA TYR A 41 25.29 23.74 -6.09
C TYR A 41 25.96 24.79 -5.17
N SER A 42 27.11 24.45 -4.57
CA SER A 42 27.90 25.37 -3.77
C SER A 42 28.62 26.38 -4.67
N GLY A 43 28.27 27.66 -4.55
CA GLY A 43 28.95 28.77 -5.21
C GLY A 43 28.00 29.74 -5.91
N ASN A 44 28.54 30.89 -6.36
CA ASN A 44 27.75 31.97 -6.97
C ASN A 44 27.45 31.78 -8.47
N HIS A 45 28.00 30.73 -9.09
CA HIS A 45 27.90 30.51 -10.54
C HIS A 45 26.75 29.58 -10.96
N SER A 46 26.04 28.98 -9.99
CA SER A 46 24.90 28.11 -10.26
C SER A 46 23.59 28.93 -10.34
N LEU A 47 22.51 28.34 -10.85
CA LEU A 47 21.17 28.98 -10.84
C LEU A 47 20.47 28.81 -9.48
N VAL A 48 20.84 27.74 -8.77
CA VAL A 48 20.40 27.40 -7.41
C VAL A 48 21.60 27.65 -6.51
N ASN A 49 21.61 28.78 -5.79
CA ASN A 49 22.74 29.20 -4.95
C ASN A 49 22.21 29.66 -3.61
N ASN A 50 23.00 29.44 -2.55
CA ASN A 50 22.74 29.97 -1.21
C ASN A 50 21.33 29.63 -0.66
N GLU A 51 20.84 28.44 -0.98
CA GLU A 51 19.58 27.94 -0.43
C GLU A 51 19.79 27.33 0.96
N ASP A 52 18.80 27.50 1.82
CA ASP A 52 18.83 26.92 3.16
C ASP A 52 18.79 25.39 3.09
N ARG A 53 19.68 24.74 3.84
CA ARG A 53 19.73 23.28 3.98
C ARG A 53 18.37 22.69 4.37
N PHE A 54 17.60 23.38 5.21
CA PHE A 54 16.27 22.92 5.60
C PHE A 54 15.27 22.91 4.43
N LYS A 55 15.37 23.87 3.51
CA LYS A 55 14.54 23.87 2.29
C LYS A 55 14.91 22.72 1.37
N VAL A 56 16.21 22.48 1.18
CA VAL A 56 16.72 21.35 0.39
C VAL A 56 16.26 20.02 0.99
N LEU A 57 16.39 19.87 2.31
CA LEU A 57 15.91 18.69 3.04
C LEU A 57 14.40 18.47 2.85
N PHE A 58 13.60 19.52 2.98
CA PHE A 58 12.15 19.44 2.76
C PHE A 58 11.80 18.98 1.34
N HIS A 59 12.44 19.55 0.32
CA HIS A 59 12.21 19.13 -1.07
C HIS A 59 12.74 17.72 -1.36
N ALA A 60 13.84 17.31 -0.72
CA ALA A 60 14.35 15.95 -0.81
C ALA A 60 13.35 14.94 -0.25
N LYS A 61 12.80 15.18 0.96
CA LYS A 61 11.73 14.35 1.54
C LYS A 61 10.53 14.24 0.62
N ARG A 62 10.08 15.36 0.05
CA ARG A 62 8.95 15.35 -0.90
C ARG A 62 9.25 14.57 -2.17
N ALA A 63 10.48 14.65 -2.68
CA ALA A 63 10.90 13.87 -3.84
C ALA A 63 10.81 12.37 -3.57
N ILE A 64 11.23 11.94 -2.38
CA ILE A 64 11.22 10.54 -1.93
C ILE A 64 9.78 10.05 -1.76
N MET A 65 8.92 10.83 -1.08
CA MET A 65 7.51 10.49 -0.94
C MET A 65 6.82 10.37 -2.31
N GLU A 66 6.99 11.35 -3.21
CA GLU A 66 6.42 11.31 -4.57
C GLU A 66 6.91 10.08 -5.35
N LEU A 67 8.18 9.73 -5.18
CA LEU A 67 8.79 8.55 -5.76
C LEU A 67 8.19 7.26 -5.20
N ASN A 68 7.96 7.17 -3.89
CA ASN A 68 7.33 6.01 -3.24
C ASN A 68 5.85 5.87 -3.57
N TYR A 69 5.18 6.94 -3.98
CA TYR A 69 3.80 6.86 -4.44
C TYR A 69 3.71 6.40 -5.91
N ASP A 70 4.60 6.90 -6.76
CA ASP A 70 4.47 6.76 -8.22
C ASP A 70 5.38 5.71 -8.87
N ALA A 71 6.54 5.41 -8.27
CA ALA A 71 7.65 4.75 -8.95
C ALA A 71 8.21 3.56 -8.17
N PHE A 72 8.39 3.73 -6.87
CA PHE A 72 8.79 2.67 -5.97
C PHE A 72 7.53 2.06 -5.39
N LYS A 73 7.41 0.74 -5.47
CA LYS A 73 6.59 0.03 -4.51
C LYS A 73 7.60 -0.48 -3.50
N GLU A 74 7.95 0.30 -2.48
CA GLU A 74 8.64 -0.29 -1.33
C GLU A 74 7.63 -1.24 -0.71
N VAL A 75 7.69 -2.50 -1.13
CA VAL A 75 6.75 -3.50 -0.67
C VAL A 75 7.27 -4.01 0.66
N LYS A 76 6.68 -3.52 1.74
CA LYS A 76 6.82 -4.11 3.06
C LYS A 76 5.80 -5.24 3.19
N ILE A 77 6.20 -6.31 3.86
CA ILE A 77 5.38 -7.49 4.06
C ILE A 77 5.15 -7.63 5.56
N LEU A 78 3.88 -7.71 5.96
CA LEU A 78 3.47 -7.85 7.35
C LEU A 78 2.51 -9.03 7.48
N GLU A 79 2.88 -9.99 8.32
CA GLU A 79 1.99 -11.09 8.71
C GLU A 79 1.34 -10.75 10.05
N LEU A 80 0.00 -10.77 10.12
CA LEU A 80 -0.73 -10.70 11.38
C LEU A 80 -1.88 -11.70 11.40
N SER A 81 -2.22 -12.14 12.61
CA SER A 81 -3.44 -12.92 12.86
C SER A 81 -4.68 -12.04 12.79
N VAL A 82 -5.71 -12.51 12.09
CA VAL A 82 -7.02 -11.88 12.05
C VAL A 82 -7.83 -12.37 13.25
N GLY A 83 -8.00 -11.49 14.24
CA GLY A 83 -8.80 -11.80 15.44
C GLY A 83 -10.30 -11.84 15.19
N GLU A 84 -11.07 -12.06 16.26
CA GLU A 84 -12.53 -12.27 16.23
C GLU A 84 -13.31 -11.09 15.61
N THR A 85 -12.75 -9.88 15.65
CA THR A 85 -13.37 -8.69 15.04
C THR A 85 -13.25 -8.67 13.50
N LEU A 86 -12.50 -9.61 12.92
CA LEU A 86 -12.23 -9.72 11.48
C LEU A 86 -11.59 -8.46 10.92
N ARG A 87 -10.79 -7.77 11.73
CA ARG A 87 -10.14 -6.50 11.43
C ARG A 87 -8.63 -6.64 11.52
N TYR A 88 -7.94 -5.94 10.64
CA TYR A 88 -6.50 -5.80 10.63
C TYR A 88 -6.16 -4.33 10.53
N VAL A 89 -5.47 -3.81 11.55
CA VAL A 89 -5.06 -2.41 11.63
C VAL A 89 -3.87 -2.20 10.70
N LEU A 90 -3.97 -1.22 9.82
CA LEU A 90 -2.92 -0.91 8.87
C LEU A 90 -1.70 -0.30 9.58
N PRO A 91 -0.47 -0.59 9.12
CA PRO A 91 0.74 0.06 9.60
C PRO A 91 0.69 1.59 9.43
N GLN A 92 1.42 2.30 10.27
CA GLN A 92 1.43 3.77 10.27
C GLN A 92 2.02 4.39 8.99
N ASP A 93 2.91 3.68 8.30
CA ASP A 93 3.55 4.08 7.06
C ASP A 93 2.80 3.55 5.81
N TYR A 94 1.59 2.99 5.99
CA TYR A 94 0.79 2.45 4.90
C TYR A 94 0.30 3.55 3.95
N VAL A 95 0.59 3.36 2.65
CA VAL A 95 0.08 4.23 1.57
C VAL A 95 -0.94 3.50 0.72
N ASN A 96 -0.60 2.29 0.27
CA ASN A 96 -1.45 1.50 -0.61
C ASN A 96 -1.14 0.00 -0.47
N TRP A 97 -2.05 -0.87 -0.88
CA TRP A 97 -1.83 -2.31 -0.86
C TRP A 97 -1.35 -2.82 -2.23
N VAL A 98 -0.58 -3.91 -2.22
CA VAL A 98 -0.12 -4.64 -3.41
C VAL A 98 -0.84 -5.97 -3.52
N ARG A 99 -0.85 -6.72 -2.42
CA ARG A 99 -1.50 -8.02 -2.33
C ARG A 99 -1.84 -8.32 -0.89
N ILE A 100 -2.99 -8.95 -0.67
CA ILE A 100 -3.36 -9.52 0.62
C ILE A 100 -3.60 -11.01 0.40
N SER A 101 -2.98 -11.84 1.21
CA SER A 101 -3.06 -13.29 1.10
C SER A 101 -3.41 -13.92 2.44
N LEU A 102 -4.18 -15.00 2.41
CA LEU A 102 -4.31 -15.93 3.52
C LEU A 102 -3.07 -16.84 3.53
N TYR A 103 -2.41 -16.96 4.68
CA TYR A 103 -1.34 -17.93 4.88
C TYR A 103 -1.87 -19.14 5.64
N GLU A 104 -1.85 -20.31 5.01
CA GLU A 104 -2.34 -21.56 5.59
C GLU A 104 -1.51 -22.74 5.06
N ASN A 105 -1.03 -23.60 5.94
CA ASN A 105 -0.24 -24.80 5.60
C ASN A 105 1.02 -24.53 4.75
N GLY A 106 1.66 -23.38 4.93
CA GLY A 106 2.84 -23.00 4.15
C GLY A 106 2.54 -22.45 2.76
N LEU A 107 1.26 -22.30 2.38
CA LEU A 107 0.84 -21.73 1.11
C LEU A 107 0.19 -20.35 1.30
N LEU A 108 0.40 -19.48 0.31
CA LEU A 108 -0.25 -18.16 0.23
C LEU A 108 -1.42 -18.23 -0.75
N TYR A 109 -2.63 -17.97 -0.25
CA TYR A 109 -3.85 -17.90 -1.03
C TYR A 109 -4.22 -16.43 -1.23
N PRO A 110 -4.07 -15.87 -2.45
CA PRO A 110 -4.39 -14.46 -2.69
C PRO A 110 -5.88 -14.21 -2.51
N LEU A 111 -6.22 -13.18 -1.76
CA LEU A 111 -7.58 -12.75 -1.50
C LEU A 111 -8.04 -11.72 -2.54
N THR A 112 -9.35 -11.59 -2.72
CA THR A 112 -9.95 -10.61 -3.64
C THR A 112 -10.59 -9.47 -2.85
N GLU A 113 -10.40 -8.23 -3.33
CA GLU A 113 -11.07 -7.06 -2.77
C GLU A 113 -12.57 -7.13 -3.08
N ASN A 114 -13.40 -7.01 -2.05
CA ASN A 114 -14.84 -6.92 -2.20
C ASN A 114 -15.23 -5.45 -2.40
N ILE A 115 -15.73 -5.13 -3.59
CA ILE A 115 -16.22 -3.80 -3.96
C ILE A 115 -17.51 -3.46 -3.19
N GLN A 116 -18.27 -4.49 -2.77
CA GLN A 116 -19.42 -4.29 -1.91
C GLN A 116 -18.97 -4.03 -0.48
N THR A 117 -19.54 -2.97 0.10
CA THR A 117 -19.24 -2.55 1.47
C THR A 117 -19.57 -3.68 2.46
N ASN A 118 -18.57 -4.15 3.19
CA ASN A 118 -18.71 -5.24 4.18
C ASN A 118 -18.68 -4.75 5.64
N TRP A 119 -18.69 -3.44 5.85
CA TRP A 119 -18.62 -2.78 7.15
C TRP A 119 -19.41 -1.46 7.10
N SER A 120 -19.93 -1.00 8.22
CA SER A 120 -20.53 0.33 8.27
C SER A 120 -20.45 0.93 9.67
N THR A 121 -20.47 2.25 9.75
CA THR A 121 -20.71 2.97 11.01
C THR A 121 -22.21 3.19 11.17
N ALA A 122 -22.75 2.96 12.37
CA ALA A 122 -24.15 3.23 12.69
C ALA A 122 -24.28 4.35 13.75
N TYR A 123 -25.44 5.00 13.76
CA TYR A 123 -25.84 5.95 14.80
C TYR A 123 -27.02 5.35 15.56
N LEU A 124 -27.05 5.54 16.88
CA LEU A 124 -28.22 5.15 17.65
C LEU A 124 -29.38 6.07 17.28
N GLN A 125 -30.55 5.46 17.11
CA GLN A 125 -31.78 6.15 16.81
C GLN A 125 -32.85 5.80 17.84
N ASP A 126 -33.77 6.73 18.11
CA ASP A 126 -34.99 6.44 18.85
C ASP A 126 -36.03 5.69 18.01
N ASN A 127 -37.18 5.37 18.61
CA ASN A 127 -38.30 4.70 17.94
C ASN A 127 -38.94 5.54 16.81
N THR A 128 -38.62 6.82 16.70
CA THR A 128 -39.04 7.73 15.62
C THR A 128 -37.95 7.98 14.58
N ALA A 129 -36.87 7.17 14.60
CA ALA A 129 -35.71 7.28 13.73
C ALA A 129 -34.89 8.57 13.89
N ARG A 130 -34.99 9.27 15.03
CA ARG A 130 -34.16 10.43 15.33
C ARG A 130 -32.83 10.00 15.94
N ILE A 131 -31.74 10.61 15.46
CA ILE A 131 -30.39 10.33 15.95
C ILE A 131 -30.26 10.80 17.41
N LEU A 132 -29.66 9.95 18.25
CA LEU A 132 -29.39 10.26 19.65
C LEU A 132 -28.04 10.96 19.80
N PHE A 133 -27.99 11.93 20.72
CA PHE A 133 -26.81 12.72 21.04
C PHE A 133 -26.48 12.63 22.54
N ASP A 134 -25.20 12.71 22.89
CA ASP A 134 -24.74 12.83 24.26
C ASP A 134 -24.95 14.26 24.82
N ILE A 135 -24.63 14.47 26.10
CA ILE A 135 -24.74 15.77 26.78
C ILE A 135 -23.87 16.87 26.14
N ASN A 136 -22.84 16.50 25.38
CA ASN A 136 -21.91 17.40 24.72
C ASN A 136 -22.30 17.65 23.24
N GLY A 137 -23.41 17.07 22.75
CA GLY A 137 -23.86 17.19 21.37
C GLY A 137 -23.16 16.26 20.38
N ASN A 138 -22.39 15.26 20.84
CA ASN A 138 -21.83 14.23 19.97
C ASN A 138 -22.87 13.16 19.67
N VAL A 139 -22.87 12.63 18.44
CA VAL A 139 -23.74 11.51 18.06
C VAL A 139 -23.35 10.24 18.82
N ILE A 140 -24.32 9.57 19.43
CA ILE A 140 -24.12 8.28 20.09
C ILE A 140 -24.00 7.18 19.03
N LYS A 141 -22.97 6.36 19.13
CA LYS A 141 -22.66 5.27 18.19
C LYS A 141 -22.68 3.92 18.93
N PRO A 142 -23.19 2.85 18.31
CA PRO A 142 -23.05 1.52 18.86
C PRO A 142 -21.62 1.01 18.60
N GLU A 143 -21.20 -0.02 19.33
CA GLU A 143 -19.89 -0.64 19.13
C GLU A 143 -19.73 -1.21 17.71
N PHE A 144 -20.79 -1.85 17.19
CA PHE A 144 -20.87 -2.37 15.82
C PHE A 144 -22.20 -1.96 15.17
N SER A 145 -22.18 -1.71 13.85
CA SER A 145 -23.42 -1.67 13.07
C SER A 145 -23.99 -3.07 12.90
N ASN A 146 -25.29 -3.19 12.60
CA ASN A 146 -25.92 -4.50 12.32
C ASN A 146 -25.13 -5.28 11.25
N MET A 147 -24.69 -4.62 10.17
CA MET A 147 -23.89 -5.27 9.13
C MET A 147 -22.54 -5.77 9.64
N SER A 148 -21.84 -5.00 10.49
CA SER A 148 -20.58 -5.43 11.09
C SER A 148 -20.78 -6.53 12.12
N TYR A 149 -21.84 -6.45 12.92
CA TYR A 149 -22.21 -7.46 13.89
C TYR A 149 -22.54 -8.79 13.21
N ASP A 150 -23.42 -8.76 12.19
CA ASP A 150 -23.79 -9.96 11.42
C ASP A 150 -22.58 -10.61 10.76
N ARG A 151 -21.61 -9.82 10.31
CA ARG A 151 -20.35 -10.34 9.74
C ARG A 151 -19.50 -11.03 10.80
N ILE A 152 -19.35 -10.41 11.97
CA ILE A 152 -18.55 -10.93 13.10
C ILE A 152 -19.14 -12.23 13.61
N VAL A 153 -20.46 -12.31 13.76
CA VAL A 153 -21.18 -13.49 14.27
C VAL A 153 -21.42 -14.53 13.16
N GLY A 154 -21.17 -14.19 11.90
CA GLY A 154 -21.34 -15.10 10.75
C GLY A 154 -22.78 -15.29 10.28
N THR A 155 -23.71 -14.46 10.75
CA THR A 155 -25.12 -14.42 10.31
C THR A 155 -25.32 -13.56 9.07
N LYS A 156 -24.28 -12.86 8.58
CA LYS A 156 -24.37 -12.01 7.40
C LYS A 156 -24.68 -12.85 6.17
N LYS A 157 -25.89 -12.67 5.64
CA LYS A 157 -26.31 -13.26 4.37
C LYS A 157 -25.50 -12.66 3.23
N SER A 158 -25.01 -13.53 2.33
CA SER A 158 -24.43 -13.14 1.05
C SER A 158 -25.22 -13.79 -0.07
N ILE A 159 -25.40 -13.08 -1.19
CA ILE A 159 -26.07 -13.62 -2.37
C ILE A 159 -25.16 -14.74 -2.94
N TYR A 160 -25.68 -15.97 -3.04
CA TYR A 160 -24.94 -17.08 -3.62
C TYR A 160 -24.89 -16.94 -5.15
N LEU A 161 -23.72 -17.12 -5.75
CA LEU A 161 -23.40 -16.61 -7.08
C LEU A 161 -22.62 -17.66 -7.89
N ASN A 162 -23.19 -18.86 -8.08
CA ASN A 162 -22.64 -19.86 -9.00
C ASN A 162 -23.71 -20.36 -9.98
N GLN A 163 -23.59 -19.98 -11.25
CA GLN A 163 -24.56 -20.23 -12.33
C GLN A 163 -24.87 -21.71 -12.62
N ASN A 164 -23.97 -22.62 -12.27
CA ASN A 164 -24.13 -24.06 -12.52
C ASN A 164 -24.54 -24.84 -11.27
N ASN A 165 -24.85 -24.14 -10.18
CA ASN A 165 -25.22 -24.75 -8.91
C ASN A 165 -26.70 -24.44 -8.60
N PRO A 166 -27.49 -25.43 -8.12
CA PRO A 166 -28.92 -25.27 -7.81
C PRO A 166 -29.27 -24.16 -6.79
N TYR A 167 -28.27 -23.54 -6.15
CA TYR A 167 -28.48 -22.49 -5.14
C TYR A 167 -28.19 -21.06 -5.61
N ASN A 168 -27.93 -20.84 -6.91
CA ASN A 168 -27.68 -19.52 -7.49
C ASN A 168 -28.79 -18.50 -7.19
N GLY A 169 -28.45 -17.34 -6.62
CA GLY A 169 -29.36 -16.23 -6.34
C GLY A 169 -30.09 -16.29 -4.99
N ILE A 170 -29.80 -17.28 -4.14
CA ILE A 170 -30.46 -17.44 -2.84
C ILE A 170 -29.61 -16.78 -1.73
N GLU A 171 -30.24 -15.98 -0.87
CA GLU A 171 -29.59 -15.46 0.33
C GLU A 171 -29.39 -16.60 1.34
N GLY A 172 -28.14 -16.86 1.69
CA GLY A 172 -27.78 -17.90 2.63
C GLY A 172 -26.55 -17.52 3.45
N TYR A 173 -26.25 -18.35 4.42
CA TYR A 173 -25.01 -18.26 5.20
C TYR A 173 -24.20 -19.55 5.04
N LEU A 174 -22.88 -19.41 5.00
CA LEU A 174 -21.93 -20.52 4.94
C LEU A 174 -21.52 -20.87 6.37
N TRP A 175 -21.81 -22.10 6.79
CA TRP A 175 -21.39 -22.65 8.08
C TRP A 175 -20.74 -24.01 7.86
N GLU A 176 -19.50 -24.18 8.36
CA GLU A 176 -18.75 -25.45 8.27
C GLU A 176 -18.68 -26.07 6.85
N GLY A 177 -18.55 -25.23 5.83
CA GLY A 177 -18.45 -25.69 4.43
C GLY A 177 -19.79 -26.05 3.78
N ASN A 178 -20.91 -25.93 4.50
CA ASN A 178 -22.27 -26.17 3.98
C ASN A 178 -23.06 -24.86 3.89
N TRP A 179 -23.88 -24.74 2.85
CA TRP A 179 -24.73 -23.58 2.62
C TRP A 179 -26.15 -23.80 3.14
N TYR A 180 -26.70 -22.83 3.86
CA TYR A 180 -28.06 -22.83 4.40
C TYR A 180 -28.86 -21.68 3.80
N PHE A 181 -30.09 -21.95 3.33
CA PHE A 181 -30.92 -21.03 2.55
C PHE A 181 -32.34 -20.88 3.13
N ASP A 182 -32.86 -19.66 3.13
CA ASP A 182 -34.29 -19.40 3.38
C ASP A 182 -35.09 -19.62 2.09
N TYR A 183 -36.15 -20.44 2.15
CA TYR A 183 -36.95 -20.83 0.97
C TYR A 183 -37.73 -19.64 0.38
N GLN A 184 -37.60 -19.35 -0.92
CA GLN A 184 -38.71 -18.80 -1.72
C GLN A 184 -38.57 -19.05 -3.24
N ILE A 185 -39.72 -19.38 -3.84
CA ILE A 185 -39.97 -19.64 -5.27
C ILE A 185 -40.04 -18.30 -6.03
N GLY A 186 -39.22 -18.13 -7.07
CA GLY A 186 -39.31 -16.98 -7.98
C GLY A 186 -38.02 -16.75 -8.76
N ALA A 187 -38.12 -16.34 -10.01
CA ALA A 187 -36.98 -16.15 -10.91
C ALA A 187 -36.14 -14.91 -10.50
N HIS A 188 -34.83 -15.08 -10.26
CA HIS A 188 -33.98 -13.95 -9.85
C HIS A 188 -32.59 -13.94 -10.51
N TYR A 189 -32.19 -12.74 -10.94
CA TYR A 189 -30.91 -12.34 -11.56
C TYR A 189 -29.93 -11.82 -10.48
N GLY A 190 -28.59 -11.93 -10.64
CA GLY A 190 -27.70 -11.22 -9.69
C GLY A 190 -26.19 -11.50 -9.62
N LEU A 191 -25.68 -12.58 -10.23
CA LEU A 191 -24.38 -12.70 -10.91
C LEU A 191 -23.12 -11.81 -10.66
N ASN A 192 -22.71 -11.28 -9.49
CA ASN A 192 -21.44 -10.53 -9.43
C ASN A 192 -20.20 -11.46 -9.54
N THR A 193 -19.77 -11.71 -10.77
CA THR A 193 -18.64 -12.57 -11.12
C THR A 193 -17.30 -12.06 -10.59
N GLU A 194 -17.20 -10.77 -10.23
CA GLU A 194 -15.95 -10.16 -9.76
C GLU A 194 -15.54 -10.63 -8.36
N THR A 195 -16.51 -11.02 -7.52
CA THR A 195 -16.26 -11.50 -6.15
C THR A 195 -16.52 -13.01 -5.97
N ALA A 196 -16.84 -13.72 -7.05
CA ALA A 196 -17.11 -15.16 -7.03
C ALA A 196 -15.79 -15.96 -6.97
N ASN A 197 -15.11 -15.91 -5.82
CA ASN A 197 -13.87 -16.62 -5.54
C ASN A 197 -14.06 -17.58 -4.36
N ALA A 198 -13.41 -18.75 -4.39
CA ALA A 198 -13.37 -19.68 -3.26
C ALA A 198 -12.56 -19.12 -2.08
N ASN A 199 -11.61 -18.23 -2.36
CA ASN A 199 -10.80 -17.58 -1.33
C ASN A 199 -11.62 -16.50 -0.59
N PRO A 200 -11.30 -16.24 0.69
CA PRO A 200 -11.88 -15.14 1.43
C PRO A 200 -11.73 -13.78 0.72
N THR A 201 -12.58 -12.82 1.09
CA THR A 201 -12.51 -11.47 0.54
C THR A 201 -12.19 -10.45 1.64
N PHE A 202 -11.67 -9.30 1.24
CA PHE A 202 -11.38 -8.20 2.14
C PHE A 202 -11.93 -6.89 1.59
N SER A 203 -12.11 -5.88 2.44
CA SER A 203 -12.34 -4.50 2.01
C SER A 203 -11.53 -3.56 2.90
N ILE A 204 -11.12 -2.40 2.37
CA ILE A 204 -10.23 -1.48 3.08
C ILE A 204 -10.98 -0.20 3.44
N ASP A 205 -11.06 0.09 4.74
CA ASP A 205 -11.40 1.43 5.20
C ASP A 205 -10.15 2.31 5.19
N LYS A 206 -9.98 3.06 4.09
CA LYS A 206 -8.83 3.95 3.88
C LYS A 206 -8.74 5.06 4.94
N LYS A 207 -9.88 5.52 5.49
CA LYS A 207 -9.90 6.61 6.47
C LYS A 207 -9.77 6.08 7.89
N GLY A 208 -10.41 4.95 8.18
CA GLY A 208 -10.31 4.27 9.47
C GLY A 208 -8.98 3.54 9.67
N GLY A 209 -8.21 3.29 8.61
CA GLY A 209 -6.92 2.61 8.71
C GLY A 209 -7.04 1.12 8.99
N VAL A 210 -8.11 0.47 8.51
CA VAL A 210 -8.42 -0.92 8.85
C VAL A 210 -8.84 -1.71 7.62
N ILE A 211 -8.34 -2.95 7.51
CA ILE A 211 -8.83 -3.95 6.56
C ILE A 211 -9.90 -4.79 7.25
N ASN A 212 -11.05 -4.94 6.60
CA ASN A 212 -12.17 -5.75 7.04
C ASN A 212 -12.25 -7.03 6.23
N PHE A 213 -12.09 -8.17 6.88
CA PHE A 213 -12.15 -9.48 6.23
C PHE A 213 -13.54 -10.11 6.27
N SER A 214 -13.78 -11.07 5.37
CA SER A 214 -14.92 -11.98 5.48
C SER A 214 -14.76 -12.93 6.66
N THR A 215 -15.88 -13.49 7.13
CA THR A 215 -15.96 -14.35 8.32
C THR A 215 -15.04 -15.58 8.27
N VAL A 216 -14.71 -16.06 7.06
CA VAL A 216 -13.82 -17.21 6.84
C VAL A 216 -12.38 -16.94 7.29
N MET A 217 -11.98 -15.67 7.44
CA MET A 217 -10.65 -15.30 7.94
C MET A 217 -10.53 -15.33 9.47
N ASN A 218 -11.59 -15.68 10.20
CA ASN A 218 -11.53 -15.74 11.66
C ASN A 218 -10.41 -16.68 12.14
N ASN A 219 -9.53 -16.20 13.01
CA ASN A 219 -8.36 -16.91 13.53
C ASN A 219 -7.39 -17.44 12.47
N LYS A 220 -7.37 -16.82 11.28
CA LYS A 220 -6.42 -17.13 10.21
C LYS A 220 -5.32 -16.07 10.10
N LEU A 221 -4.19 -16.43 9.50
CA LEU A 221 -3.07 -15.52 9.26
C LEU A 221 -3.26 -14.77 7.94
N ALA A 222 -3.22 -13.44 8.00
CA ALA A 222 -3.23 -12.58 6.83
C ALA A 222 -1.83 -11.99 6.60
N VAL A 223 -1.33 -12.14 5.38
CA VAL A 223 -0.09 -11.52 4.90
C VAL A 223 -0.46 -10.32 4.03
N LEU A 224 -0.09 -9.13 4.49
CA LEU A 224 -0.27 -7.86 3.81
C LEU A 224 1.04 -7.44 3.15
N GLU A 225 1.04 -7.38 1.82
CA GLU A 225 2.05 -6.71 1.02
C GLU A 225 1.56 -5.29 0.74
N TYR A 226 2.26 -4.28 1.22
CA TYR A 226 1.85 -2.87 1.10
C TYR A 226 3.00 -1.97 0.69
N VAL A 227 2.64 -0.86 0.04
CA VAL A 227 3.52 0.25 -0.30
C VAL A 227 3.65 1.16 0.92
N SER A 228 4.88 1.30 1.40
CA SER A 228 5.25 2.25 2.45
C SER A 228 5.52 3.65 1.88
N ASP A 229 5.38 4.70 2.69
CA ASP A 229 5.81 6.05 2.35
C ASP A 229 7.35 6.23 2.35
N GLY A 230 8.08 5.24 2.90
CA GLY A 230 9.54 5.20 3.00
C GLY A 230 10.14 6.31 3.88
N MET A 231 9.34 6.87 4.79
CA MET A 231 9.78 7.93 5.72
C MET A 231 10.30 7.39 7.05
N GLU A 232 10.41 6.07 7.21
CA GLU A 232 11.00 5.39 8.37
C GLU A 232 10.53 5.96 9.73
N ASN A 233 9.20 6.06 9.88
CA ASN A 233 8.54 6.59 11.08
C ASN A 233 8.96 8.02 11.45
N GLY A 234 9.40 8.82 10.48
CA GLY A 234 9.84 10.19 10.67
C GLY A 234 11.30 10.34 11.12
N ASN A 235 12.08 9.25 11.14
CA ASN A 235 13.51 9.32 11.43
C ASN A 235 14.32 9.61 10.16
N ASP A 236 14.68 10.87 9.96
CA ASP A 236 15.47 11.34 8.81
C ASP A 236 16.79 10.61 8.60
N ALA A 237 17.41 10.10 9.67
CA ALA A 237 18.68 9.37 9.59
C ALA A 237 18.52 7.98 8.95
N SER A 238 17.32 7.40 9.05
CA SER A 238 17.00 6.07 8.52
C SER A 238 16.44 6.11 7.11
N VAL A 239 16.01 7.29 6.62
CA VAL A 239 15.48 7.44 5.26
C VAL A 239 16.58 7.19 4.24
N THR A 240 16.35 6.20 3.37
CA THR A 240 17.28 5.85 2.29
C THR A 240 16.55 5.74 0.95
N VAL A 241 17.29 5.90 -0.14
CA VAL A 241 16.78 5.85 -1.52
C VAL A 241 17.68 4.98 -2.36
N ASN A 242 17.12 4.16 -3.24
CA ASN A 242 17.93 3.39 -4.18
C ASN A 242 18.76 4.32 -5.09
N LYS A 243 20.04 3.99 -5.30
CA LYS A 243 20.99 4.77 -6.13
C LYS A 243 20.47 5.08 -7.53
N LEU A 244 19.63 4.22 -8.10
CA LEU A 244 19.04 4.42 -9.44
C LEU A 244 18.18 5.68 -9.56
N PHE A 245 17.71 6.23 -8.43
CA PHE A 245 16.88 7.43 -8.35
C PHE A 245 17.62 8.68 -7.88
N GLU A 246 18.89 8.57 -7.50
CA GLU A 246 19.64 9.68 -6.94
C GLU A 246 19.59 10.92 -7.86
N GLU A 247 19.82 10.72 -9.16
CA GLU A 247 19.72 11.77 -10.19
C GLU A 247 18.32 12.42 -10.25
N TYR A 248 17.27 11.61 -10.10
CA TYR A 248 15.89 12.11 -10.09
C TYR A 248 15.64 13.00 -8.87
N VAL A 249 16.09 12.59 -7.68
CA VAL A 249 15.92 13.38 -6.45
C VAL A 249 16.62 14.73 -6.58
N TYR A 250 17.84 14.77 -7.13
CA TYR A 250 18.53 16.04 -7.41
C TYR A 250 17.77 16.92 -8.41
N ALA A 251 17.28 16.35 -9.51
CA ALA A 251 16.50 17.10 -10.50
C ALA A 251 15.17 17.62 -9.91
N TYR A 252 14.55 16.87 -9.01
CA TYR A 252 13.32 17.27 -8.32
C TYR A 252 13.56 18.48 -7.41
N ILE A 253 14.61 18.41 -6.57
CA ILE A 253 14.97 19.50 -5.67
C ILE A 253 15.27 20.76 -6.49
N ARG A 254 16.07 20.63 -7.55
CA ARG A 254 16.41 21.74 -8.47
C ARG A 254 15.16 22.36 -9.09
N TYR A 255 14.25 21.55 -9.61
CA TYR A 255 12.99 22.03 -10.17
C TYR A 255 12.14 22.75 -9.12
N SER A 256 11.99 22.18 -7.93
CA SER A 256 11.16 22.73 -6.86
C SER A 256 11.65 24.11 -6.42
N ILE A 257 12.97 24.26 -6.26
CA ILE A 257 13.59 25.55 -5.93
C ILE A 257 13.37 26.56 -7.06
N LEU A 258 13.72 26.20 -8.30
CA LEU A 258 13.59 27.11 -9.46
C LEU A 258 12.14 27.55 -9.72
N ASN A 259 11.17 26.65 -9.50
CA ASN A 259 9.75 26.95 -9.66
C ASN A 259 9.22 27.92 -8.59
N SER A 260 9.82 27.94 -7.41
CA SER A 260 9.45 28.86 -6.32
C SER A 260 10.21 30.19 -6.35
N LYS A 261 11.33 30.25 -7.10
CA LYS A 261 12.25 31.39 -7.11
C LYS A 261 11.75 32.51 -8.03
N LEU A 262 11.72 33.73 -7.50
CA LEU A 262 11.36 34.93 -8.26
C LEU A 262 12.49 35.31 -9.24
N GLY A 263 12.11 35.87 -10.39
CA GLY A 263 13.06 36.37 -11.40
C GLY A 263 13.73 35.28 -12.27
N VAL A 264 13.29 34.03 -12.15
CA VAL A 264 13.74 32.94 -13.05
C VAL A 264 12.88 32.92 -14.31
N GLN A 265 13.52 32.85 -15.48
CA GLN A 265 12.82 32.75 -16.75
C GLN A 265 12.03 31.43 -16.86
N GLU A 266 10.78 31.49 -17.31
CA GLU A 266 9.90 30.31 -17.46
C GLU A 266 10.53 29.18 -18.28
N TYR A 267 11.35 29.52 -19.29
CA TYR A 267 12.06 28.53 -20.09
C TYR A 267 13.00 27.64 -19.24
N ILE A 268 13.68 28.21 -18.24
CA ILE A 268 14.57 27.47 -17.34
C ILE A 268 13.75 26.53 -16.45
N VAL A 269 12.62 27.03 -15.92
CA VAL A 269 11.68 26.23 -15.11
C VAL A 269 11.12 25.07 -15.92
N SER A 270 10.68 25.34 -17.16
CA SER A 270 10.15 24.33 -18.08
C SER A 270 11.20 23.27 -18.46
N ARG A 271 12.46 23.68 -18.68
CA ARG A 271 13.57 22.75 -18.90
C ARG A 271 13.78 21.84 -17.69
N ALA A 272 13.84 22.41 -16.49
CA ALA A 272 13.99 21.63 -15.26
C ALA A 272 12.81 20.67 -15.03
N ARG A 273 11.58 21.09 -15.35
CA ARG A 273 10.37 20.24 -15.30
C ARG A 273 10.49 19.04 -16.25
N LYS A 274 10.95 19.27 -17.49
CA LYS A 274 11.15 18.22 -18.50
C LYS A 274 12.22 17.22 -18.08
N GLU A 275 13.34 17.72 -17.53
CA GLU A 275 14.44 16.88 -17.04
C GLU A 275 14.00 15.99 -15.88
N LYS A 276 13.31 16.57 -14.87
CA LYS A 276 12.68 15.83 -13.76
C LYS A 276 11.81 14.69 -14.29
N GLY A 277 10.92 14.98 -15.23
CA GLY A 277 10.01 13.99 -15.81
C GLY A 277 10.69 12.92 -16.68
N ALA A 278 11.81 13.25 -17.34
CA ALA A 278 12.61 12.28 -18.08
C ALA A 278 13.35 11.32 -17.13
N LEU A 279 14.00 11.85 -16.09
CA LEU A 279 14.72 11.04 -15.10
C LEU A 279 13.79 10.12 -14.32
N LEU A 280 12.58 10.59 -13.97
CA LEU A 280 11.57 9.73 -13.34
C LEU A 280 11.22 8.52 -14.20
N ARG A 281 10.96 8.73 -15.49
CA ARG A 281 10.63 7.63 -16.43
C ARG A 281 11.80 6.67 -16.61
N ASN A 282 13.01 7.19 -16.74
CA ASN A 282 14.21 6.36 -16.86
C ASN A 282 14.42 5.52 -15.60
N ALA A 283 14.26 6.10 -14.42
CA ALA A 283 14.43 5.37 -13.17
C ALA A 283 13.33 4.31 -12.96
N LYS A 284 12.07 4.60 -13.35
CA LYS A 284 11.00 3.60 -13.40
C LYS A 284 11.37 2.40 -14.28
N ILE A 285 11.91 2.64 -15.48
CA ILE A 285 12.34 1.58 -16.40
C ILE A 285 13.49 0.76 -15.79
N ARG A 286 14.50 1.42 -15.21
CA ARG A 286 15.64 0.76 -14.57
C ARG A 286 15.21 -0.19 -13.45
N LEU A 287 14.20 0.19 -12.66
CA LEU A 287 13.69 -0.63 -11.55
C LEU A 287 12.68 -1.68 -11.94
N SER A 288 11.88 -1.42 -12.98
CA SER A 288 10.82 -2.36 -13.37
C SER A 288 11.38 -3.73 -13.80
N ASN A 289 12.70 -3.85 -14.01
CA ASN A 289 13.42 -5.10 -14.29
C ASN A 289 12.66 -6.02 -15.26
N ILE A 290 12.07 -5.39 -16.30
CA ILE A 290 11.23 -6.05 -17.30
C ILE A 290 12.19 -6.78 -18.24
N HIS A 291 12.51 -8.01 -17.88
CA HIS A 291 13.25 -8.90 -18.76
C HIS A 291 12.28 -9.63 -19.69
N PRO A 292 12.46 -9.58 -21.02
CA PRO A 292 11.57 -10.24 -21.99
C PRO A 292 11.31 -11.72 -21.66
N GLY A 293 12.33 -12.45 -21.19
CA GLY A 293 12.18 -13.85 -20.77
C GLY A 293 11.16 -14.08 -19.63
N ARG A 294 10.97 -13.13 -18.72
CA ARG A 294 9.95 -13.24 -17.63
C ARG A 294 8.54 -13.01 -18.15
N LEU A 295 8.38 -12.09 -19.11
CA LEU A 295 7.08 -11.84 -19.74
C LEU A 295 6.60 -13.04 -20.54
N LEU A 296 7.50 -13.68 -21.30
CA LEU A 296 7.17 -14.83 -22.13
C LEU A 296 6.67 -16.04 -21.32
N MET A 297 7.20 -16.26 -20.11
CA MET A 297 6.72 -17.36 -19.25
C MET A 297 5.29 -17.14 -18.75
N ASN A 298 4.94 -15.92 -18.34
CA ASN A 298 3.58 -15.60 -17.90
C ASN A 298 2.57 -15.66 -19.06
N LEU A 299 2.96 -15.19 -20.25
CA LEU A 299 2.11 -15.25 -21.44
C LEU A 299 1.89 -16.67 -21.96
N ARG A 300 2.90 -17.56 -21.87
CA ARG A 300 2.75 -19.00 -22.20
C ARG A 300 1.71 -19.72 -21.34
N GLY A 301 1.36 -19.19 -20.17
CA GLY A 301 0.33 -19.75 -19.30
C GLY A 301 -1.11 -19.46 -19.75
N GLN A 302 -1.33 -18.47 -20.62
CA GLN A 302 -2.67 -18.08 -21.06
C GLN A 302 -3.37 -19.16 -21.91
N ASP A 303 -2.60 -19.97 -22.63
CA ASP A 303 -3.12 -21.06 -23.48
C ASP A 303 -3.23 -22.41 -22.74
N LYS A 304 -2.95 -22.46 -21.43
CA LYS A 304 -3.20 -23.69 -20.65
C LYS A 304 -4.70 -23.83 -20.40
N TRP A 305 -5.35 -24.62 -21.24
CA TRP A 305 -6.62 -25.23 -20.87
C TRP A 305 -6.41 -26.13 -19.66
N ILE A 306 -6.99 -25.75 -18.52
CA ILE A 306 -7.17 -26.64 -17.38
C ILE A 306 -8.19 -27.68 -17.85
N LYS A 307 -7.73 -28.91 -18.09
CA LYS A 307 -8.59 -30.08 -18.29
C LYS A 307 -9.06 -30.60 -16.94
#